data_AF-A0A932PYA0-F1
#
_entry.id   AF-A0A932PYA0-F1
#
_cell.length_a   1.000
_cell.length_b   1.000
_cell.length_c   1.000
_cell.angle_alpha   90.00
_cell.angle_beta   90.00
_cell.angle_gamma   90.00
#
_symmetry.space_group_name_H-M   'P 1'
#
loop_
_entity.id
_entity.type
_entity.pdbx_description
1 polymer ?
#
loop_
_entity_poly.entity_id
_entity_poly.type
_entity_poly.pdbx_seq_one_letter_code
_entity_poly.pdbx_strand_id
1 'polypeptide(L)'
;MNDILDQVNTALQRGERIALMTLVRSFGSTPRHKSARLAVFDDGNFTGSIGGGTMELQAVADAQAALEEGKPRLIEYNLNGRGEGNVGLCGGTQEVFIDILRPPTRDAESIELLSAIRAALADGEPVVLATVIRSGNENVDQ
;
A
#
# COMPACT_ATOMS: atom_id res chain seq x y z
N MET A 1 15.28 1.66 14.76
CA MET A 1 13.97 1.90 14.14
C MET A 1 13.80 0.78 13.12
N ASN A 2 12.98 -0.24 13.38
CA ASN A 2 12.83 -1.34 12.43
C ASN A 2 12.15 -0.81 11.17
N ASP A 3 12.71 -1.13 10.01
CA ASP A 3 12.17 -0.73 8.73
C ASP A 3 10.74 -1.29 8.59
N ILE A 4 9.86 -0.57 7.90
CA ILE A 4 8.48 -1.02 7.68
C ILE A 4 8.44 -2.40 7.02
N LEU A 5 9.39 -2.69 6.12
CA LEU A 5 9.47 -3.98 5.45
C LEU A 5 9.86 -5.10 6.41
N ASP A 6 10.71 -4.84 7.40
CA ASP A 6 11.07 -5.84 8.43
C ASP A 6 9.86 -6.21 9.29
N GLN A 7 9.05 -5.21 9.67
CA GLN A 7 7.83 -5.44 10.46
C GLN A 7 6.79 -6.21 9.64
N VAL A 8 6.60 -5.83 8.36
CA VAL A 8 5.75 -6.54 7.41
C VAL A 8 6.19 -8.00 7.26
N ASN A 9 7.47 -8.23 6.99
CA ASN A 9 8.03 -9.57 6.83
C ASN A 9 7.85 -10.42 8.10
N THR A 10 8.09 -9.84 9.28
CA THR A 10 7.93 -10.53 10.55
C THR A 10 6.48 -10.97 10.76
N ALA A 11 5.50 -10.09 10.51
CA ALA A 11 4.08 -10.42 10.64
C ALA A 11 3.65 -11.50 9.64
N LEU A 12 4.08 -11.41 8.36
CA LEU A 12 3.81 -12.45 7.36
C LEU A 12 4.37 -13.82 7.77
N GLN A 13 5.56 -13.85 8.38
CA GLN A 13 6.16 -15.10 8.89
C GLN A 13 5.39 -15.70 10.07
N ARG A 14 4.68 -14.87 10.85
CA ARG A 14 3.77 -15.34 11.91
C ARG A 14 2.42 -15.83 11.38
N GLY A 15 2.17 -15.73 10.08
CA GLY A 15 0.91 -16.12 9.47
C GLY A 15 -0.15 -15.03 9.48
N GLU A 16 0.21 -13.78 9.78
CA GLU A 16 -0.70 -12.63 9.79
C GLU A 16 -0.86 -12.05 8.38
N ARG A 17 -2.01 -11.44 8.11
CA ARG A 17 -2.27 -10.65 6.91
C ARG A 17 -2.02 -9.17 7.20
N ILE A 18 -1.71 -8.43 6.16
CA ILE A 18 -1.34 -7.02 6.26
C ILE A 18 -1.96 -6.26 5.10
N ALA A 19 -2.57 -5.11 5.39
CA ALA A 19 -2.89 -4.13 4.37
C ALA A 19 -1.72 -3.14 4.26
N LEU A 20 -0.96 -3.24 3.17
CA LEU A 20 0.14 -2.32 2.88
C LEU A 20 -0.36 -1.21 1.96
N MET A 21 -0.43 0.00 2.51
CA MET A 21 -0.75 1.22 1.78
C MET A 21 0.52 1.82 1.18
N THR A 22 0.44 2.17 -0.11
CA THR A 22 1.49 2.88 -0.83
C THR A 22 0.90 4.11 -1.52
N LEU A 23 1.48 5.28 -1.27
CA LEU A 23 1.15 6.48 -2.03
C LEU A 23 1.69 6.35 -3.46
N VAL A 24 0.80 6.11 -4.42
CA VAL A 24 1.17 5.85 -5.82
C VAL A 24 1.08 7.09 -6.70
N ARG A 25 0.26 8.08 -6.31
CA ARG A 25 0.15 9.35 -7.03
C ARG A 25 -0.15 10.50 -6.09
N SER A 26 0.38 11.67 -6.43
CA SER A 26 0.13 12.93 -5.74
C SER A 26 -0.05 14.04 -6.77
N PHE A 27 -1.08 14.86 -6.60
CA PHE A 27 -1.40 16.01 -7.44
C PHE A 27 -1.60 17.27 -6.62
N GLY A 28 -1.24 18.42 -7.18
CA GLY A 28 -1.36 19.70 -6.48
C GLY A 28 -0.30 19.87 -5.38
N SER A 29 -0.63 20.67 -4.36
CA SER A 29 0.31 21.06 -3.28
C SER A 29 0.33 20.05 -2.12
N THR A 30 0.37 18.76 -2.42
CA THR A 30 0.53 17.69 -1.42
C THR A 30 1.98 17.58 -0.92
N PRO A 31 2.24 17.20 0.34
CA PRO A 31 3.57 16.83 0.81
C PRO A 31 4.18 15.75 -0.10
N ARG A 32 5.28 16.08 -0.81
CA ARG A 32 5.93 15.19 -1.79
C ARG A 32 6.81 14.15 -1.10
N HIS A 33 6.25 13.27 -0.29
CA HIS A 33 6.98 12.09 0.18
C HIS A 33 6.83 10.98 -0.86
N LYS A 34 7.65 11.02 -1.91
CA LYS A 34 7.84 9.86 -2.80
C LYS A 34 8.21 8.68 -1.91
N SER A 35 7.52 7.54 -2.04
CA SER A 35 7.68 6.30 -1.25
C SER A 35 7.03 6.26 0.15
N ALA A 36 6.07 7.13 0.45
CA ALA A 36 5.30 7.02 1.69
C ALA A 36 4.48 5.71 1.74
N ARG A 37 4.60 4.99 2.86
CA ARG A 37 3.94 3.70 3.10
C ARG A 37 3.41 3.63 4.53
N LEU A 38 2.28 2.95 4.68
CA LEU A 38 1.68 2.63 5.97
C LEU A 38 1.21 1.17 5.93
N ALA A 39 1.48 0.39 6.97
CA ALA A 39 1.02 -0.99 7.07
C ALA A 39 0.01 -1.09 8.22
N VAL A 40 -1.16 -1.67 7.95
CA VAL A 40 -2.19 -2.02 8.93
C VAL A 40 -2.18 -3.53 9.13
N PHE A 41 -2.05 -3.97 10.38
CA PHE A 41 -1.97 -5.37 10.77
C PHE A 41 -3.35 -5.92 11.17
N ASP A 42 -3.50 -7.25 11.19
CA ASP A 42 -4.75 -7.95 11.56
C ASP A 42 -5.26 -7.59 12.97
N ASP A 43 -4.36 -7.16 13.88
CA ASP A 43 -4.72 -6.73 15.25
C ASP A 43 -5.21 -5.27 15.32
N GLY A 44 -5.27 -4.57 14.18
CA GLY A 44 -5.68 -3.18 14.05
C GLY A 44 -4.57 -2.17 14.34
N ASN A 45 -3.38 -2.60 14.78
CA ASN A 45 -2.23 -1.71 14.88
C ASN A 45 -1.74 -1.31 13.48
N PHE A 46 -1.03 -0.18 13.41
CA PHE A 46 -0.42 0.27 12.17
C PHE A 46 0.94 0.95 12.39
N THR A 47 1.74 0.99 11.33
CA THR A 47 3.10 1.58 11.34
C THR A 47 3.38 2.27 10.01
N GLY A 48 4.20 3.32 10.03
CA GLY A 48 4.46 4.16 8.86
C GLY A 48 3.47 5.34 8.73
N SER A 49 3.53 6.03 7.59
CA SER A 49 2.69 7.19 7.30
C SER A 49 2.59 7.42 5.80
N ILE A 50 1.43 7.91 5.34
CA ILE A 50 1.18 8.30 3.95
C ILE A 50 0.95 9.81 3.76
N GLY A 51 1.13 10.60 4.82
CA GLY A 51 0.93 12.06 4.76
C GLY A 51 0.39 12.68 6.05
N GLY A 52 0.01 11.88 7.05
CA GLY A 52 -0.51 12.33 8.34
C GLY A 52 -1.88 13.03 8.26
N GLY A 53 -2.36 13.51 9.42
CA GLY A 53 -3.63 14.22 9.54
C GLY A 53 -4.87 13.30 9.55
N THR A 54 -6.06 13.87 9.45
CA THR A 54 -7.31 13.09 9.50
C THR A 54 -7.52 12.18 8.28
N MET A 55 -6.92 12.53 7.13
CA MET A 55 -6.93 11.66 5.95
C MET A 55 -6.26 10.31 6.27
N GLU A 56 -5.17 10.31 7.03
CA GLU A 56 -4.48 9.07 7.40
C GLU A 56 -5.36 8.17 8.27
N LEU A 57 -6.15 8.73 9.18
CA LEU A 57 -7.11 7.96 9.99
C LEU A 57 -8.21 7.34 9.13
N GLN A 58 -8.74 8.08 8.16
CA GLN A 58 -9.70 7.55 7.20
C GLN A 58 -9.07 6.43 6.36
N ALA A 59 -7.83 6.63 5.88
CA ALA A 59 -7.13 5.64 5.09
C ALA A 59 -6.81 4.36 5.87
N VAL A 60 -6.53 4.46 7.17
CA VAL A 60 -6.40 3.28 8.05
C VAL A 60 -7.71 2.52 8.16
N ALA A 61 -8.85 3.21 8.31
CA ALA A 61 -10.16 2.56 8.33
C ALA A 61 -10.48 1.86 6.99
N ASP A 62 -10.17 2.50 5.87
CA ASP A 62 -10.35 1.91 4.53
C ASP A 62 -9.44 0.69 4.33
N ALA A 63 -8.22 0.72 4.88
CA ALA A 63 -7.29 -0.42 4.86
C ALA A 63 -7.75 -1.59 5.73
N GLN A 64 -8.33 -1.32 6.92
CA GLN A 64 -8.95 -2.35 7.74
C GLN A 64 -10.10 -3.05 6.99
N ALA A 65 -10.99 -2.28 6.35
CA ALA A 65 -12.07 -2.85 5.55
C ALA A 65 -11.55 -3.68 4.36
N ALA A 66 -10.50 -3.21 3.67
CA ALA A 66 -9.86 -3.96 2.59
C ALA A 66 -9.23 -5.28 3.09
N LEU A 67 -8.63 -5.25 4.29
CA LEU A 67 -8.02 -6.42 4.93
C LEU A 67 -9.07 -7.46 5.34
N GLU A 68 -10.19 -7.02 5.90
CA GLU A 68 -11.34 -7.87 6.24
C GLU A 68 -11.91 -8.56 5.00
N GLU A 69 -12.12 -7.81 3.91
CA GLU A 69 -12.60 -8.34 2.64
C GLU A 69 -11.54 -9.18 1.91
N GLY A 70 -10.28 -9.02 2.27
CA GLY A 70 -9.15 -9.62 1.57
C GLY A 70 -9.02 -9.13 0.13
N LYS A 71 -9.40 -7.89 -0.18
CA LYS A 71 -9.39 -7.34 -1.54
C LYS A 71 -8.54 -6.07 -1.63
N PRO A 72 -7.59 -5.98 -2.57
CA PRO A 72 -6.82 -4.77 -2.78
C PRO A 72 -7.71 -3.64 -3.32
N ARG A 73 -7.32 -2.39 -3.05
CA ARG A 73 -8.07 -1.19 -3.44
C ARG A 73 -7.15 -0.10 -3.94
N LEU A 74 -7.64 0.73 -4.86
CA LEU A 74 -6.99 1.97 -5.25
C LEU A 74 -7.94 3.11 -4.93
N ILE A 75 -7.56 3.97 -3.98
CA ILE A 75 -8.44 5.00 -3.42
C ILE A 75 -7.83 6.37 -3.68
N GLU A 76 -8.67 7.31 -4.10
CA GLU A 76 -8.33 8.71 -4.25
C GLU A 76 -8.83 9.51 -3.03
N TYR A 77 -7.91 10.20 -2.35
CA TYR A 77 -8.20 11.10 -1.25
C TYR A 77 -8.04 12.55 -1.70
N ASN A 78 -9.11 13.31 -1.58
CA ASN A 78 -9.13 14.73 -1.88
C ASN A 78 -8.82 15.54 -0.61
N LEU A 79 -7.71 16.30 -0.63
CA LEU A 79 -7.28 17.15 0.49
C LEU A 79 -7.85 18.58 0.38
N ASN A 80 -8.72 18.86 -0.60
CA ASN A 80 -9.36 20.16 -0.80
C ASN A 80 -10.56 20.31 0.14
N GLY A 81 -10.38 21.00 1.26
CA GLY A 81 -11.44 21.23 2.22
C GLY A 81 -12.20 22.55 2.10
N ARG A 82 -13.50 22.50 1.81
CA ARG A 82 -14.48 23.58 2.12
C ARG A 82 -15.74 23.10 2.84
N GLY A 83 -15.66 22.00 3.59
CA GLY A 83 -16.75 21.47 4.43
C GLY A 83 -16.31 21.19 5.88
N GLU A 84 -17.27 21.16 6.81
CA GLU A 84 -17.04 20.87 8.23
C GLU A 84 -16.45 19.46 8.40
N GLY A 85 -15.24 19.37 8.95
CA GLY A 85 -14.47 18.13 9.08
C GLY A 85 -13.24 18.03 8.15
N ASN A 86 -13.00 19.03 7.30
CA ASN A 86 -11.86 18.98 6.38
C ASN A 86 -10.55 19.46 6.99
N VAL A 87 -9.50 18.66 6.79
CA VAL A 87 -8.15 18.93 7.26
C VAL A 87 -7.22 18.90 6.05
N GLY A 88 -6.92 20.09 5.53
CA GLY A 88 -5.93 20.25 4.47
C GLY A 88 -5.97 21.61 3.81
N LEU A 89 -5.06 22.52 4.19
CA LEU A 89 -4.74 23.74 3.41
C LEU A 89 -3.93 23.40 2.14
N CYS A 90 -3.64 22.13 1.87
CA CYS A 90 -2.68 21.67 0.87
C CYS A 90 -3.25 21.52 -0.56
N GLY A 91 -4.54 21.79 -0.79
CA GLY A 91 -5.02 22.08 -2.14
C GLY A 91 -4.78 20.97 -3.20
N GLY A 92 -4.81 19.69 -2.82
CA GLY A 92 -4.33 18.61 -3.69
C GLY A 92 -5.04 17.26 -3.49
N THR A 93 -4.63 16.26 -4.27
CA THR A 93 -5.23 14.93 -4.31
C THR A 93 -4.15 13.87 -4.21
N GLN A 94 -4.40 12.80 -3.45
CA GLN A 94 -3.49 11.66 -3.31
C GLN A 94 -4.19 10.37 -3.71
N GLU A 95 -3.49 9.52 -4.45
CA GLU A 95 -3.96 8.18 -4.80
C GLU A 95 -3.12 7.15 -4.05
N VAL A 96 -3.80 6.30 -3.28
CA VAL A 96 -3.17 5.30 -2.42
C VAL A 96 -3.63 3.92 -2.87
N PHE A 97 -2.65 3.07 -3.15
CA PHE A 97 -2.89 1.65 -3.40
C PHE A 97 -2.81 0.89 -2.08
N ILE A 98 -3.85 0.13 -1.76
CA ILE A 98 -3.94 -0.76 -0.61
C ILE A 98 -3.75 -2.18 -1.15
N ASP A 99 -2.58 -2.77 -0.87
CA ASP A 99 -2.29 -4.15 -1.21
C ASP A 99 -2.56 -5.07 -0.01
N ILE A 100 -3.10 -6.26 -0.27
CA ILE A 100 -3.37 -7.24 0.79
C ILE A 100 -2.29 -8.32 0.73
N LEU A 101 -1.29 -8.14 1.58
CA LEU A 101 -0.20 -9.09 1.73
C LEU A 101 -0.68 -10.25 2.59
N ARG A 102 -0.43 -11.45 2.10
CA ARG A 102 -0.80 -12.71 2.76
C ARG A 102 0.47 -13.52 3.02
N PRO A 103 0.46 -14.37 4.05
CA PRO A 103 1.55 -15.32 4.26
C PRO A 103 1.82 -16.10 2.96
N PRO A 104 3.09 -16.33 2.61
CA PRO A 104 3.43 -17.00 1.37
C PRO A 104 2.77 -18.38 1.30
N THR A 105 2.12 -18.63 0.17
CA THR A 105 1.57 -19.95 -0.15
C THR A 105 2.69 -20.87 -0.60
N ARG A 106 2.56 -22.17 -0.30
CA ARG A 106 3.55 -23.20 -0.67
C ARG A 106 3.23 -23.87 -2.01
N ASP A 107 2.54 -23.17 -2.90
CA ASP A 107 2.33 -23.63 -4.27
C ASP A 107 3.59 -23.46 -5.12
N ALA A 108 3.62 -24.17 -6.25
CA ALA A 108 4.79 -24.25 -7.11
C ALA A 108 5.18 -22.89 -7.71
N GLU A 109 4.20 -22.08 -8.14
CA GLU A 109 4.45 -20.77 -8.75
C GLU A 109 5.09 -19.80 -7.74
N SER A 110 4.57 -19.76 -6.52
CA SER A 110 5.10 -18.93 -5.44
C SER A 110 6.52 -19.35 -5.04
N ILE A 111 6.79 -20.66 -5.00
CA ILE A 111 8.13 -21.19 -4.73
C ILE A 111 9.11 -20.78 -5.82
N GLU A 112 8.72 -20.91 -7.09
CA GLU A 112 9.57 -20.56 -8.23
C GLU A 112 9.90 -19.06 -8.24
N LEU A 113 8.90 -18.20 -8.08
CA LEU A 113 9.09 -16.75 -8.02
C LEU A 113 10.02 -16.34 -6.87
N LEU A 114 9.78 -16.86 -5.66
CA LEU A 114 10.60 -16.54 -4.49
C LEU A 114 12.03 -17.07 -4.63
N SER A 115 12.21 -18.23 -5.26
CA SER A 115 13.53 -18.79 -5.56
C SER A 115 14.30 -17.90 -6.54
N ALA A 116 13.65 -17.44 -7.60
CA ALA A 116 14.26 -16.54 -8.59
C ALA A 116 14.66 -15.19 -7.95
N ILE A 117 13.79 -14.60 -7.13
CA ILE A 117 14.09 -13.38 -6.38
C ILE A 117 15.28 -13.59 -5.45
N ARG A 118 15.30 -14.69 -4.68
CA ARG A 118 16.40 -14.99 -3.75
C ARG A 118 17.74 -15.18 -4.46
N ALA A 119 17.75 -15.86 -5.60
CA ALA A 119 18.97 -16.05 -6.39
C ALA A 119 19.53 -14.70 -6.88
N ALA A 120 18.68 -13.87 -7.49
CA ALA A 120 19.08 -12.54 -7.95
C ALA A 120 19.63 -11.66 -6.81
N LEU A 121 18.96 -11.65 -5.64
CA LEU A 121 19.44 -10.91 -4.48
C LEU A 121 20.79 -11.42 -3.94
N ALA A 122 21.02 -12.74 -3.95
CA ALA A 122 22.28 -13.33 -3.49
C ALA A 122 23.46 -12.96 -4.40
N ASP A 123 23.21 -12.78 -5.70
CA ASP A 123 24.19 -12.38 -6.71
C ASP A 123 24.39 -10.85 -6.76
N GLY A 124 23.64 -10.08 -5.94
CA GLY A 124 23.71 -8.63 -5.90
C GLY A 124 22.99 -7.93 -7.07
N GLU A 125 22.18 -8.68 -7.83
CA GLU A 125 21.41 -8.15 -8.95
C GLU A 125 20.18 -7.36 -8.45
N PRO A 126 19.87 -6.20 -9.04
CA PRO A 126 18.69 -5.43 -8.67
C PRO A 126 17.40 -6.17 -9.05
N VAL A 127 16.48 -6.32 -8.09
CA VAL A 127 15.19 -6.96 -8.30
C VAL A 127 14.06 -5.93 -8.27
N VAL A 128 13.11 -6.07 -9.20
CA VAL A 128 11.88 -5.28 -9.24
C VAL A 128 10.68 -6.22 -9.15
N LEU A 129 9.83 -5.99 -8.16
CA LEU A 129 8.48 -6.56 -8.10
C LEU A 129 7.48 -5.50 -8.57
N ALA A 130 6.67 -5.83 -9.56
CA ALA A 130 5.68 -4.92 -10.13
C ALA A 130 4.26 -5.46 -9.93
N THR A 131 3.37 -4.62 -9.41
CA THR A 131 1.95 -4.92 -9.26
C THR A 131 1.16 -4.07 -10.25
N VAL A 132 0.34 -4.72 -11.09
CA VAL A 132 -0.57 -4.01 -11.99
C VAL A 132 -1.77 -3.52 -11.18
N ILE A 133 -1.79 -2.23 -10.86
CA ILE A 133 -2.87 -1.60 -10.07
C ILE A 133 -4.06 -1.13 -10.93
N ARG A 134 -3.83 -0.95 -12.24
CA ARG A 134 -4.84 -0.70 -13.28
C ARG A 134 -4.34 -1.32 -14.58
N SER A 135 -5.23 -1.98 -15.30
CA SER A 135 -5.04 -2.35 -16.69
C SER A 135 -6.05 -1.56 -17.51
N GLY A 136 -5.58 -0.75 -18.46
CA GLY A 136 -6.46 -0.01 -19.35
C GLY A 136 -7.11 -0.96 -20.35
N ASN A 137 -8.34 -1.39 -20.08
CA ASN A 137 -9.27 -1.78 -21.14
C ASN A 137 -10.29 -0.65 -21.27
N GLU A 138 -9.78 0.53 -21.63
CA GLU A 138 -10.64 1.53 -22.23
C GLU A 138 -10.85 1.04 -23.66
N ASN A 139 -11.98 0.36 -23.90
CA ASN A 139 -12.61 0.48 -25.20
C ASN A 139 -12.74 1.98 -25.44
N VAL A 140 -11.78 2.53 -26.19
CA VAL A 140 -11.95 3.80 -26.89
C VAL A 140 -12.94 3.50 -28.01
N ASP A 141 -14.19 3.24 -27.63
CA ASP A 141 -15.31 3.11 -28.53
C ASP A 141 -16.37 4.13 -28.13
N GLN A 142 -16.36 5.19 -28.94
CA GLN A 142 -17.49 5.96 -29.46
C GLN A 142 -18.04 7.12 -28.61
#